data_AF-A0A8J4B9T9-F1
#
_entry.id   AF-A0A8J4B9T9-F1
#
_cell.length_a   1.000
_cell.length_b   1.000
_cell.length_c   1.000
_cell.angle_alpha   90.00
_cell.angle_beta   90.00
_cell.angle_gamma   90.00
#
_symmetry.space_group_name_H-M   'P 1'
#
loop_
_entity.id
_entity.type
_entity.pdbx_description
1 polymer ?
#
loop_
_entity_poly.entity_id
_entity_poly.type
_entity_poly.pdbx_seq_one_letter_code
_entity_poly.pdbx_strand_id
1 'polypeptide(L)'
;MSAQTLIRYLPLIPIGCIICMIIGVPIWVHYTVILLHQVEYSLDVLGPSVTAPNLGRVEEAIKGTSSMYMLFACALFGLGLFRKLMSVEHDLSGLNPKHLTIYRAVNATLHFLWWLIMVWVVVLMMGLAVLAILTWVSYHAVQTVLANRSAISPLYSSWKGGPYNVTLTSGEMAAAGGDLVLATMSKNMWPEATACPSTCLNLGLFTFVQADVTTSCICDLDVLALVAEATRTGLDAIPGMLVGIWFMYIFGDFFKTSLACDFINASRDAEGDRRGYNKIVV
;
A
#
# COMPACT_ATOMS: atom_id res chain seq x y z
N MET A 1 -20.80 36.88 22.42
CA MET A 1 -21.25 35.65 21.71
C MET A 1 -21.31 34.53 22.75
N SER A 2 -22.45 33.88 22.96
CA SER A 2 -22.56 32.81 23.97
C SER A 2 -21.81 31.55 23.52
N ALA A 3 -21.33 30.72 24.45
CA ALA A 3 -20.63 29.47 24.14
C ALA A 3 -21.43 28.53 23.22
N GLN A 4 -22.76 28.50 23.38
CA GLN A 4 -23.66 27.73 22.50
C GLN A 4 -23.61 28.21 21.04
N THR A 5 -23.47 29.52 20.84
CA THR A 5 -23.35 30.11 19.50
C THR A 5 -22.05 29.67 18.85
N LEU A 6 -20.93 29.69 19.59
CA LEU A 6 -19.63 29.25 19.10
C LEU A 6 -19.64 27.77 18.66
N ILE A 7 -20.21 26.89 19.48
CA ILE A 7 -20.30 25.45 19.20
C ILE A 7 -21.11 25.18 17.93
N ARG A 8 -22.12 26.00 17.63
CA ARG A 8 -22.97 25.85 16.44
C ARG A 8 -22.23 26.13 15.13
N TYR A 9 -21.24 27.02 15.13
CA TYR A 9 -20.46 27.36 13.94
C TYR A 9 -19.16 26.55 13.81
N LEU A 10 -18.73 25.84 14.86
CA LEU A 10 -17.51 25.06 14.82
C LEU A 10 -17.73 23.77 14.00
N PRO A 11 -16.94 23.52 12.95
CA PRO A 11 -17.10 22.34 12.11
C PRO A 11 -16.44 21.10 12.76
N LEU A 12 -17.03 20.61 13.85
CA LEU A 12 -16.50 19.49 14.64
C LEU A 12 -16.25 18.23 13.80
N ILE A 13 -17.16 17.92 12.88
CA ILE A 13 -17.03 16.76 11.97
C ILE A 13 -15.81 16.92 11.05
N PRO A 14 -15.70 17.99 10.22
CA PRO A 14 -14.49 18.30 9.45
C PRO A 14 -13.19 18.27 10.25
N ILE A 15 -13.18 18.82 11.46
CA ILE A 15 -12.00 18.84 12.34
C ILE A 15 -11.60 17.40 12.70
N GLY A 16 -12.56 16.58 13.13
CA GLY A 16 -12.32 15.17 13.44
C GLY A 16 -11.77 14.40 12.23
N CYS A 17 -12.37 14.58 11.05
CA CYS A 17 -11.90 13.95 9.82
C CYS A 17 -10.46 14.34 9.48
N ILE A 18 -10.13 15.62 9.57
CA ILE A 18 -8.79 16.12 9.26
C ILE A 18 -7.76 15.57 10.23
N ILE A 19 -8.05 15.52 11.54
CA ILE A 19 -7.16 14.93 12.53
C ILE A 19 -6.90 13.46 12.21
N CYS A 20 -7.95 12.68 11.91
CA CYS A 20 -7.83 11.29 11.53
C CYS A 20 -7.02 11.10 10.23
N MET A 21 -7.18 11.97 9.23
CA MET A 21 -6.38 11.95 8.00
C MET A 21 -4.92 12.32 8.24
N ILE A 22 -4.65 13.34 9.08
CA ILE A 22 -3.29 13.76 9.47
C ILE A 22 -2.56 12.63 10.19
N ILE A 23 -3.26 11.79 10.94
CA ILE A 23 -2.68 10.61 11.60
C ILE A 23 -2.54 9.44 10.61
N GLY A 24 -3.53 9.22 9.75
CA GLY A 24 -3.56 8.13 8.80
C GLY A 24 -2.44 8.20 7.74
N VAL A 25 -2.15 9.38 7.22
CA VAL A 25 -1.11 9.56 6.17
C VAL A 25 0.29 9.15 6.66
N PRO A 26 0.81 9.64 7.81
CA PRO A 26 2.10 9.21 8.34
C PRO A 26 2.16 7.72 8.66
N ILE A 27 1.09 7.14 9.23
CA ILE A 27 1.01 5.69 9.50
C ILE A 27 1.18 4.93 8.18
N TRP A 28 0.39 5.27 7.17
CA TRP A 28 0.47 4.66 5.85
C TRP A 28 1.87 4.77 5.25
N VAL A 29 2.42 5.99 5.18
CA VAL A 29 3.76 6.24 4.60
C VAL A 29 4.83 5.47 5.36
N HIS A 30 4.83 5.52 6.69
CA HIS A 30 5.83 4.87 7.53
C HIS A 30 5.89 3.35 7.28
N TYR A 31 4.74 2.67 7.36
CA TYR A 31 4.69 1.22 7.17
C TYR A 31 4.94 0.81 5.71
N THR A 32 4.54 1.63 4.74
CA THR A 32 4.85 1.35 3.33
C THR A 32 6.34 1.47 3.05
N VAL A 33 7.01 2.48 3.64
CA VAL A 33 8.47 2.64 3.52
C VAL A 33 9.22 1.49 4.19
N ILE A 34 8.78 1.03 5.37
CA ILE A 34 9.36 -0.16 6.01
C ILE A 34 9.25 -1.37 5.07
N LEU A 35 8.06 -1.64 4.53
CA LEU A 35 7.84 -2.75 3.60
C LEU A 35 8.76 -2.65 2.38
N LEU A 36 8.84 -1.49 1.73
CA LEU A 36 9.69 -1.28 0.56
C LEU A 36 11.17 -1.48 0.89
N HIS A 37 11.64 -0.91 2.00
CA HIS A 37 13.03 -1.04 2.42
C HIS A 37 13.42 -2.51 2.69
N GLN A 38 12.52 -3.30 3.30
CA GLN A 38 12.76 -4.72 3.51
C GLN A 38 12.77 -5.53 2.21
N VAL A 39 11.95 -5.14 1.22
CA VAL A 39 11.98 -5.75 -0.12
C VAL A 39 13.29 -5.39 -0.84
N GLU A 40 13.72 -4.13 -0.80
CA GLU A 40 15.00 -3.69 -1.36
C GLU A 40 16.18 -4.42 -0.72
N TYR A 41 16.22 -4.46 0.62
CA TYR A 41 17.24 -5.18 1.36
C TYR A 41 17.28 -6.67 0.99
N SER A 42 16.10 -7.29 0.83
CA SER A 42 16.02 -8.69 0.40
C SER A 42 16.64 -8.88 -1.00
N LEU A 43 16.37 -7.97 -1.94
CA LEU A 43 16.95 -8.04 -3.30
C LEU A 43 18.47 -7.84 -3.28
N ASP A 44 18.97 -6.87 -2.50
CA ASP A 44 20.40 -6.60 -2.35
C ASP A 44 21.15 -7.80 -1.76
N VAL A 45 20.55 -8.49 -0.78
CA VAL A 45 21.12 -9.70 -0.15
C VAL A 45 21.12 -10.88 -1.13
N LEU A 46 20.13 -10.99 -2.01
CA LEU A 46 20.08 -12.05 -3.04
C LEU A 46 21.17 -11.86 -4.12
N GLY A 47 21.64 -10.63 -4.33
CA GLY A 47 22.86 -10.34 -5.11
C GLY A 47 22.71 -9.16 -6.09
N PRO A 48 23.83 -8.62 -6.60
CA PRO A 48 23.85 -7.38 -7.39
C PRO A 48 23.18 -7.52 -8.78
N SER A 49 22.99 -8.74 -9.27
CA SER A 49 22.29 -9.03 -10.53
C SER A 49 20.78 -9.19 -10.35
N VAL A 50 20.28 -9.21 -9.11
CA VAL A 50 18.87 -9.40 -8.78
C VAL A 50 18.23 -8.04 -8.62
N THR A 51 17.40 -7.63 -9.58
CA THR A 51 16.80 -6.29 -9.57
C THR A 51 15.29 -6.33 -9.80
N ALA A 52 14.60 -5.33 -9.26
CA ALA A 52 13.18 -5.07 -9.49
C ALA A 52 13.03 -3.68 -10.16
N PRO A 53 13.01 -3.59 -11.50
CA PRO A 53 13.22 -2.34 -12.25
C PRO A 53 12.15 -1.25 -12.05
N ASN A 54 11.10 -1.51 -11.28
CA ASN A 54 10.01 -0.56 -11.01
C ASN A 54 9.83 -0.22 -9.52
N LEU A 55 10.68 -0.75 -8.63
CA LEU A 55 10.48 -0.58 -7.18
C LEU A 55 10.63 0.88 -6.75
N GLY A 56 11.63 1.61 -7.28
CA GLY A 56 11.83 3.02 -6.98
C GLY A 56 10.66 3.94 -7.40
N ARG A 57 9.88 3.56 -8.42
CA ARG A 57 8.68 4.32 -8.81
C ARG A 57 7.59 4.29 -7.75
N VAL A 58 7.57 3.25 -6.90
CA VAL A 58 6.61 3.13 -5.81
C VAL A 58 6.90 4.18 -4.73
N GLU A 59 8.17 4.40 -4.38
CA GLU A 59 8.57 5.41 -3.41
C GLU A 59 8.18 6.83 -3.89
N GLU A 60 8.43 7.15 -5.15
CA GLU A 60 8.02 8.42 -5.76
C GLU A 60 6.49 8.59 -5.74
N ALA A 61 5.75 7.53 -6.07
CA ALA A 61 4.28 7.54 -6.02
C ALA A 61 3.75 7.76 -4.59
N ILE A 62 4.38 7.18 -3.57
CA ILE A 62 4.00 7.38 -2.16
C ILE A 62 4.24 8.83 -1.72
N LYS A 63 5.42 9.39 -2.03
CA LYS A 63 5.75 10.80 -1.72
C LYS A 63 4.79 11.76 -2.43
N GLY A 64 4.51 11.52 -3.70
CA GLY A 64 3.58 12.32 -4.49
C GLY A 64 2.14 12.23 -3.94
N THR A 65 1.67 11.03 -3.65
CA THR A 65 0.30 10.81 -3.17
C THR A 65 0.08 11.38 -1.78
N SER A 66 0.99 11.16 -0.83
CA SER A 66 0.89 11.71 0.52
C SER A 66 0.87 13.24 0.52
N SER A 67 1.76 13.87 -0.28
CA SER A 67 1.83 15.33 -0.42
C SER A 67 0.55 15.90 -1.03
N MET A 68 0.09 15.34 -2.15
CA MET A 68 -1.14 15.80 -2.80
C MET A 68 -2.36 15.59 -1.92
N TYR A 69 -2.49 14.43 -1.28
CA TYR A 69 -3.60 14.13 -0.38
C TYR A 69 -3.68 15.16 0.75
N MET A 70 -2.55 15.49 1.38
CA MET A 70 -2.52 16.45 2.49
C MET A 70 -2.81 17.89 2.03
N LEU A 71 -2.29 18.31 0.88
CA LEU A 71 -2.59 19.63 0.31
C LEU A 71 -4.08 19.80 0.03
N PHE A 72 -4.71 18.79 -0.58
CA PHE A 72 -6.14 18.82 -0.89
C PHE A 72 -7.02 18.72 0.37
N ALA A 73 -6.61 17.91 1.36
CA ALA A 73 -7.30 17.84 2.64
C ALA A 73 -7.30 19.22 3.33
N CYS A 74 -6.16 19.90 3.37
CA CYS A 74 -6.05 21.26 3.89
C CYS A 74 -6.90 22.27 3.11
N ALA A 75 -6.90 22.20 1.77
CA ALA A 75 -7.68 23.10 0.92
C ALA A 75 -9.20 22.93 1.16
N LEU A 76 -9.67 21.69 1.24
CA LEU A 76 -11.06 21.38 1.55
C LEU A 76 -11.45 21.79 2.97
N PHE A 77 -10.54 21.63 3.93
CA PHE A 77 -10.77 22.11 5.31
C PHE A 77 -10.90 23.63 5.35
N GLY A 78 -10.02 24.34 4.65
CA GLY A 78 -10.10 25.78 4.47
C GLY A 78 -11.42 26.22 3.83
N LEU A 79 -11.90 25.47 2.82
CA LEU A 79 -13.21 25.73 2.21
C LEU A 79 -14.38 25.50 3.20
N GLY A 80 -14.29 24.47 4.04
CA GLY A 80 -15.23 24.21 5.12
C GLY A 80 -15.27 25.34 6.16
N LEU A 81 -14.10 25.86 6.56
CA LEU A 81 -14.01 27.03 7.44
C LEU A 81 -14.58 28.28 6.77
N PHE A 82 -14.24 28.52 5.51
CA PHE A 82 -14.74 29.65 4.74
C PHE A 82 -16.27 29.64 4.64
N ARG A 83 -16.88 28.46 4.46
CA ARG A 83 -18.34 28.30 4.48
C ARG A 83 -18.96 28.76 5.81
N LYS A 84 -18.33 28.42 6.94
CA LYS A 84 -18.81 28.83 8.27
C LYS A 84 -18.65 30.33 8.50
N LEU A 85 -17.55 30.93 8.03
CA LEU A 85 -17.38 32.39 8.06
C LEU A 85 -18.47 33.10 7.25
N MET A 86 -18.76 32.61 6.04
CA MET A 86 -19.86 33.16 5.24
C MET A 86 -21.23 33.00 5.91
N SER A 87 -21.48 31.92 6.65
CA SER A 87 -22.72 31.77 7.42
C SER A 87 -22.85 32.85 8.50
N VAL A 88 -21.76 33.15 9.22
CA VAL A 88 -21.77 34.21 10.25
C VAL A 88 -21.96 35.58 9.62
N GLU A 89 -21.26 35.86 8.51
CA GLU A 89 -21.45 37.11 7.78
C GLU A 89 -22.89 37.25 7.28
N HIS A 90 -23.46 36.18 6.75
CA HIS A 90 -24.84 36.16 6.26
C HIS A 90 -25.87 36.49 7.36
N ASP A 91 -25.67 35.96 8.57
CA ASP A 91 -26.51 36.24 9.73
C ASP A 91 -26.39 37.71 10.21
N LEU A 92 -25.28 38.39 9.92
CA LEU A 92 -25.00 39.76 10.36
C LEU A 92 -25.36 40.84 9.33
N SER A 93 -25.04 40.60 8.04
CA SER A 93 -25.12 41.60 6.97
C SER A 93 -26.15 41.26 5.87
N GLY A 94 -26.78 40.09 5.93
CA GLY A 94 -27.72 39.62 4.91
C GLY A 94 -27.04 38.85 3.77
N LEU A 95 -27.83 38.44 2.75
CA LEU A 95 -27.32 37.57 1.69
C LEU A 95 -26.55 38.36 0.63
N ASN A 96 -25.30 37.97 0.37
CA ASN A 96 -24.57 38.41 -0.82
C ASN A 96 -24.56 37.30 -1.89
N PRO A 97 -25.37 37.41 -2.96
CA PRO A 97 -25.51 36.36 -3.97
C PRO A 97 -24.22 36.11 -4.77
N LYS A 98 -23.31 37.09 -4.87
CA LYS A 98 -22.05 36.94 -5.62
C LYS A 98 -21.09 35.98 -4.90
N HIS A 99 -20.94 36.12 -3.58
CA HIS A 99 -20.07 35.24 -2.78
C HIS A 99 -20.53 33.78 -2.85
N LEU A 100 -21.85 33.57 -2.83
CA LEU A 100 -22.42 32.24 -2.90
C LEU A 100 -22.12 31.54 -4.25
N THR A 101 -22.22 32.25 -5.37
CA THR A 101 -21.89 31.70 -6.69
C THR A 101 -20.43 31.28 -6.77
N ILE A 102 -19.51 32.12 -6.29
CA ILE A 102 -18.07 31.81 -6.26
C ILE A 102 -17.81 30.58 -5.40
N TYR A 103 -18.38 30.53 -4.20
CA TYR A 103 -18.25 29.36 -3.32
C TYR A 103 -18.74 28.08 -3.98
N ARG A 104 -19.88 28.11 -4.67
CA ARG A 104 -20.42 26.93 -5.35
C ARG A 104 -19.49 26.42 -6.44
N ALA A 105 -18.91 27.32 -7.24
CA ALA A 105 -17.97 26.97 -8.29
C ALA A 105 -16.67 26.35 -7.73
N VAL A 106 -16.12 26.96 -6.67
CA VAL A 106 -14.91 26.44 -5.99
C VAL A 106 -15.20 25.09 -5.34
N ASN A 107 -16.33 24.95 -4.65
CA ASN A 107 -16.72 23.69 -4.00
C ASN A 107 -16.90 22.56 -5.02
N ALA A 108 -17.59 22.82 -6.13
CA ALA A 108 -17.76 21.83 -7.19
C ALA A 108 -16.42 21.37 -7.77
N THR A 109 -15.50 22.31 -8.03
CA THR A 109 -14.17 22.02 -8.56
C THR A 109 -13.35 21.18 -7.57
N LEU A 110 -13.30 21.57 -6.30
CA LEU A 110 -12.57 20.81 -5.28
C LEU A 110 -13.19 19.43 -5.03
N HIS A 111 -14.52 19.28 -5.08
CA HIS A 111 -15.16 17.96 -4.97
C HIS A 111 -14.80 17.03 -6.13
N PHE A 112 -14.73 17.56 -7.35
CA PHE A 112 -14.32 16.79 -8.52
C PHE A 112 -12.85 16.36 -8.41
N LEU A 113 -11.96 17.27 -8.04
CA LEU A 113 -10.55 16.96 -7.80
C LEU A 113 -10.36 15.95 -6.66
N TRP A 114 -11.11 16.10 -5.58
CA TRP A 114 -11.11 15.13 -4.47
C TRP A 114 -11.55 13.74 -4.92
N TRP A 115 -12.60 13.67 -5.76
CA TRP A 115 -13.03 12.40 -6.33
C TRP A 115 -11.92 11.71 -7.15
N LEU A 116 -11.17 12.47 -7.95
CA LEU A 116 -10.01 11.93 -8.67
C LEU A 116 -8.94 11.37 -7.72
N ILE A 117 -8.69 12.05 -6.60
CA ILE A 117 -7.77 11.58 -5.56
C ILE A 117 -8.27 10.27 -4.94
N MET A 118 -9.58 10.15 -4.66
CA MET A 118 -10.13 8.91 -4.10
C MET A 118 -10.04 7.75 -5.09
N VAL A 119 -10.30 7.99 -6.38
CA VAL A 119 -10.06 6.98 -7.44
C VAL A 119 -8.60 6.56 -7.46
N TRP A 120 -7.67 7.52 -7.35
CA TRP A 120 -6.25 7.23 -7.26
C TRP A 120 -5.87 6.40 -6.01
N VAL A 121 -6.46 6.71 -4.85
CA VAL A 121 -6.26 5.94 -3.61
C VAL A 121 -6.73 4.49 -3.78
N VAL A 122 -7.82 4.23 -4.51
CA VAL A 122 -8.27 2.86 -4.82
C VAL A 122 -7.26 2.13 -5.70
N VAL A 123 -6.74 2.78 -6.75
CA VAL A 123 -5.67 2.21 -7.58
C VAL A 123 -4.43 1.90 -6.74
N LEU A 124 -4.08 2.80 -5.82
CA LEU A 124 -2.96 2.63 -4.91
C LEU A 124 -3.20 1.44 -3.96
N MET A 125 -4.40 1.28 -3.40
CA MET A 125 -4.77 0.11 -2.60
C MET A 125 -4.61 -1.19 -3.38
N MET A 126 -5.01 -1.23 -4.66
CA MET A 126 -4.81 -2.41 -5.51
C MET A 126 -3.32 -2.72 -5.69
N GLY A 127 -2.49 -1.70 -5.94
CA GLY A 127 -1.04 -1.85 -6.06
C GLY A 127 -0.38 -2.38 -4.78
N LEU A 128 -0.77 -1.84 -3.62
CA LEU A 128 -0.27 -2.30 -2.32
C LEU A 128 -0.76 -3.70 -1.96
N ALA A 129 -1.98 -4.08 -2.36
CA ALA A 129 -2.47 -5.43 -2.18
C ALA A 129 -1.67 -6.45 -3.01
N VAL A 130 -1.33 -6.11 -4.26
CA VAL A 130 -0.43 -6.93 -5.08
C VAL A 130 0.94 -7.05 -4.42
N LEU A 131 1.53 -5.93 -3.96
CA LEU A 131 2.81 -5.96 -3.25
C LEU A 131 2.75 -6.85 -1.99
N ALA A 132 1.70 -6.73 -1.19
CA ALA A 132 1.48 -7.56 0.00
C ALA A 132 1.43 -9.05 -0.34
N ILE A 133 0.70 -9.43 -1.40
CA ILE A 133 0.63 -10.81 -1.87
C ILE A 133 2.00 -11.29 -2.34
N LEU A 134 2.74 -10.49 -3.09
CA LEU A 134 4.08 -10.85 -3.57
C LEU A 134 5.06 -11.07 -2.41
N THR A 135 5.05 -10.19 -1.40
CA THR A 135 5.88 -10.37 -0.18
C THR A 135 5.48 -11.64 0.56
N TRP A 136 4.18 -11.95 0.66
CA TRP A 136 3.69 -13.17 1.30
C TRP A 136 4.12 -14.44 0.56
N VAL A 137 3.96 -14.48 -0.76
CA VAL A 137 4.42 -15.59 -1.59
C VAL A 137 5.93 -15.77 -1.47
N SER A 138 6.69 -14.68 -1.48
CA SER A 138 8.16 -14.70 -1.38
C SER A 138 8.62 -15.27 -0.04
N TYR A 139 8.04 -14.80 1.08
CA TYR A 139 8.32 -15.32 2.41
C TYR A 139 8.06 -16.84 2.49
N HIS A 140 6.89 -17.28 2.04
CA HIS A 140 6.53 -18.70 2.09
C HIS A 140 7.41 -19.57 1.18
N ALA A 141 7.78 -19.08 0.00
CA ALA A 141 8.70 -19.79 -0.88
C ALA A 141 10.07 -20.01 -0.21
N VAL A 142 10.63 -18.97 0.41
CA VAL A 142 11.92 -19.08 1.13
C VAL A 142 11.79 -20.02 2.33
N GLN A 143 10.71 -19.92 3.11
CA GLN A 143 10.46 -20.84 4.24
C GLN A 143 10.35 -22.30 3.79
N THR A 144 9.68 -22.57 2.67
CA THR A 144 9.60 -23.92 2.10
C THR A 144 10.98 -24.44 1.69
N VAL A 145 11.81 -23.61 1.06
CA VAL A 145 13.19 -24.00 0.70
C VAL A 145 14.02 -24.32 1.95
N LEU A 146 13.94 -23.49 2.99
CA LEU A 146 14.62 -23.72 4.26
C LEU A 146 14.15 -25.01 4.94
N ALA A 147 12.84 -25.26 4.96
CA ALA A 147 12.25 -26.47 5.52
C ALA A 147 12.69 -27.73 4.75
N ASN A 148 12.60 -27.72 3.41
CA ASN A 148 13.03 -28.83 2.56
C ASN A 148 14.51 -29.17 2.80
N ARG A 149 15.36 -28.15 2.90
CA ARG A 149 16.78 -28.35 3.16
C ARG A 149 17.05 -28.93 4.54
N SER A 150 16.34 -28.48 5.56
CA SER A 150 16.46 -29.04 6.91
C SER A 150 16.07 -30.52 6.95
N ALA A 151 15.05 -30.92 6.17
CA ALA A 151 14.60 -32.31 6.05
C ALA A 151 15.63 -33.20 5.32
N ILE A 152 16.35 -32.64 4.33
CA ILE A 152 17.35 -33.39 3.55
C ILE A 152 18.74 -33.39 4.21
N SER A 153 19.05 -32.43 5.08
CA SER A 153 20.32 -32.35 5.83
C SER A 153 20.78 -33.69 6.47
N PRO A 154 19.94 -34.44 7.20
CA PRO A 154 20.34 -35.73 7.76
C PRO A 154 20.70 -36.78 6.69
N LEU A 155 20.05 -36.76 5.53
CA LEU A 155 20.35 -37.66 4.40
C LEU A 155 21.70 -37.32 3.75
N TYR A 156 22.06 -36.03 3.65
CA TYR A 156 23.40 -35.64 3.19
C TYR A 156 24.51 -36.10 4.14
N SER A 157 24.25 -36.04 5.45
CA SER A 157 25.23 -36.47 6.45
C SER A 157 25.50 -37.98 6.41
N SER A 158 24.49 -38.79 6.07
CA SER A 158 24.66 -40.24 5.87
C SER A 158 25.36 -40.57 4.54
N TRP A 159 25.17 -39.75 3.50
CA TRP A 159 25.86 -39.88 2.22
C TRP A 159 27.36 -39.59 2.30
N LYS A 160 27.78 -38.58 3.08
CA LYS A 160 29.19 -38.15 3.18
C LYS A 160 30.14 -39.23 3.75
N GLY A 161 29.58 -40.29 4.36
CA GLY A 161 30.34 -41.43 4.91
C GLY A 161 30.15 -42.77 4.17
N GLY A 162 29.37 -42.82 3.09
CA GLY A 162 29.00 -44.07 2.40
C GLY A 162 29.82 -44.36 1.13
N PRO A 163 30.03 -45.64 0.75
CA PRO A 163 30.58 -45.99 -0.55
C PRO A 163 29.65 -45.52 -1.68
N TYR A 164 30.24 -45.08 -2.79
CA TYR A 164 29.67 -44.32 -3.92
C TYR A 164 28.43 -44.88 -4.67
N ASN A 165 27.67 -45.82 -4.11
CA ASN A 165 26.50 -46.46 -4.72
C ASN A 165 25.27 -46.42 -3.80
N VAL A 166 24.83 -45.23 -3.38
CA VAL A 166 23.56 -45.10 -2.65
C VAL A 166 22.46 -44.70 -3.64
N THR A 167 21.63 -45.66 -4.03
CA THR A 167 20.35 -45.43 -4.71
C THR A 167 19.29 -45.05 -3.67
N LEU A 168 18.73 -43.85 -3.76
CA LEU A 168 17.60 -43.41 -2.92
C LEU A 168 16.35 -44.24 -3.24
N THR A 169 15.64 -44.67 -2.21
CA THR A 169 14.32 -45.29 -2.38
C THR A 169 13.28 -44.23 -2.76
N SER A 170 12.22 -44.64 -3.45
CA SER A 170 11.13 -43.72 -3.84
C SER A 170 10.46 -43.02 -2.67
N GLY A 171 10.46 -43.63 -1.48
CA GLY A 171 9.97 -43.01 -0.23
C GLY A 171 10.88 -41.88 0.28
N GLU A 172 12.19 -42.02 0.16
CA GLU A 172 13.15 -40.98 0.55
C GLU A 172 13.14 -39.82 -0.45
N MET A 173 12.96 -40.08 -1.74
CA MET A 173 12.77 -39.03 -2.76
C MET A 173 11.45 -38.27 -2.58
N ALA A 174 10.37 -38.97 -2.20
CA ALA A 174 9.10 -38.34 -1.87
C ALA A 174 9.18 -37.50 -0.58
N ALA A 175 9.91 -37.98 0.44
CA ALA A 175 10.15 -37.23 1.68
C ALA A 175 11.05 -36.00 1.48
N ALA A 176 11.91 -36.00 0.46
CA ALA A 176 12.76 -34.88 0.06
C ALA A 176 12.06 -33.85 -0.85
N GLY A 177 10.74 -33.95 -1.04
CA GLY A 177 9.97 -32.94 -1.79
C GLY A 177 9.93 -33.15 -3.31
N GLY A 178 10.20 -34.37 -3.81
CA GLY A 178 9.72 -34.83 -5.11
C GLY A 178 10.62 -34.59 -6.32
N ASP A 179 11.45 -33.54 -6.34
CA ASP A 179 12.42 -33.30 -7.42
C ASP A 179 13.82 -33.06 -6.85
N LEU A 180 14.52 -34.15 -6.55
CA LEU A 180 15.97 -34.10 -6.38
C LEU A 180 16.58 -34.03 -7.79
N VAL A 181 17.12 -32.87 -8.19
CA VAL A 181 17.88 -32.76 -9.45
C VAL A 181 19.15 -33.59 -9.28
N LEU A 182 19.07 -34.86 -9.66
CA LEU A 182 20.21 -35.72 -9.84
C LEU A 182 21.04 -35.10 -10.99
N ALA A 183 22.31 -34.79 -10.74
CA ALA A 183 23.22 -34.41 -11.81
C ALA A 183 23.28 -35.55 -12.84
N THR A 184 22.59 -35.42 -13.97
CA THR A 184 22.78 -36.33 -15.09
C THR A 184 24.14 -36.02 -15.68
N MET A 185 25.06 -37.00 -15.66
CA MET A 185 26.35 -36.82 -16.32
C MET A 185 26.12 -36.49 -17.80
N SER A 186 26.54 -35.30 -18.20
CA SER A 186 26.63 -34.93 -19.61
C SER A 186 27.66 -35.84 -20.30
N LYS A 187 27.55 -35.98 -21.63
CA LYS A 187 28.44 -36.78 -22.50
C LYS A 187 29.93 -36.44 -22.33
N ASN A 188 30.24 -35.33 -21.65
CA ASN A 188 31.57 -34.79 -21.39
C ASN A 188 32.10 -35.12 -19.98
N MET A 189 31.39 -35.93 -19.18
CA MET A 189 31.72 -36.26 -17.78
C MET A 189 31.77 -35.07 -16.80
N TRP A 190 31.24 -33.91 -17.20
CA TRP A 190 31.03 -32.78 -16.29
C TRP A 190 29.53 -32.67 -15.94
N PRO A 191 29.17 -32.53 -14.66
CA PRO A 191 27.78 -32.30 -14.27
C PRO A 191 27.36 -30.88 -14.69
N GLU A 192 26.49 -30.77 -15.69
CA GLU A 192 25.74 -29.54 -15.97
C GLU A 192 24.43 -29.61 -15.19
N ALA A 193 24.36 -28.89 -14.07
CA ALA A 193 23.11 -28.68 -13.35
C ALA A 193 22.26 -27.65 -14.11
N THR A 194 21.40 -28.11 -15.02
CA THR A 194 20.48 -27.25 -15.77
C THR A 194 19.23 -26.86 -14.98
N ALA A 195 19.00 -27.45 -13.81
CA ALA A 195 17.85 -27.16 -12.96
C ALA A 195 18.29 -26.81 -11.52
N CYS A 196 17.73 -25.74 -10.98
CA CYS A 196 17.94 -25.35 -9.59
C CYS A 196 17.31 -26.40 -8.67
N PRO A 197 18.08 -27.04 -7.76
CA PRO A 197 17.54 -28.09 -6.89
C PRO A 197 16.50 -27.49 -5.92
N SER A 198 15.51 -28.30 -5.52
CA SER A 198 14.40 -27.90 -4.63
C SER A 198 14.84 -27.41 -3.23
N THR A 199 16.10 -27.65 -2.87
CA THR A 199 16.78 -27.14 -1.67
C THR A 199 17.35 -25.73 -1.82
N CYS A 200 17.17 -25.13 -3.00
CA CYS A 200 17.63 -23.80 -3.35
C CYS A 200 16.47 -22.97 -3.91
N LEU A 201 16.57 -21.66 -3.75
CA LEU A 201 15.58 -20.73 -4.25
C LEU A 201 15.81 -20.49 -5.75
N ASN A 202 14.83 -20.84 -6.57
CA ASN A 202 14.83 -20.54 -8.01
C ASN A 202 14.12 -19.22 -8.28
N LEU A 203 14.90 -18.14 -8.44
CA LEU A 203 14.41 -16.80 -8.79
C LEU A 203 13.74 -16.76 -10.18
N GLY A 204 14.11 -17.68 -11.09
CA GLY A 204 13.53 -17.75 -12.43
C GLY A 204 12.03 -18.08 -12.46
N LEU A 205 11.47 -18.59 -11.36
CA LEU A 205 10.02 -18.81 -11.21
C LEU A 205 9.26 -17.51 -10.93
N PHE A 206 9.94 -16.47 -10.45
CA PHE A 206 9.34 -15.20 -10.08
C PHE A 206 9.46 -14.20 -11.24
N THR A 207 8.41 -14.09 -12.05
CA THR A 207 8.40 -13.23 -13.25
C THR A 207 8.57 -11.73 -12.95
N PHE A 208 8.45 -11.32 -11.70
CA PHE A 208 8.64 -9.93 -11.25
C PHE A 208 10.08 -9.62 -10.82
N VAL A 209 10.93 -10.64 -10.66
CA VAL A 209 12.35 -10.49 -10.35
C VAL A 209 13.15 -10.67 -11.63
N GLN A 210 14.04 -9.73 -11.94
CA GLN A 210 15.01 -9.91 -13.00
C GLN A 210 16.30 -10.44 -12.39
N ALA A 211 16.64 -11.68 -12.72
CA ALA A 211 17.90 -12.32 -12.34
C ALA A 211 18.53 -12.93 -13.59
N ASP A 212 19.86 -12.88 -13.69
CA ASP A 212 20.58 -13.61 -14.73
C ASP A 212 20.41 -15.13 -14.54
N VAL A 213 20.42 -15.89 -15.64
CA VAL A 213 20.24 -17.35 -15.63
C VAL A 213 21.29 -18.00 -14.72
N THR A 214 22.49 -17.44 -14.68
CA THR A 214 23.62 -17.92 -13.86
C THR A 214 23.45 -17.64 -12.36
N THR A 215 22.70 -16.60 -11.98
CA THR A 215 22.44 -16.20 -10.58
C THR A 215 21.01 -16.50 -10.13
N SER A 216 20.24 -17.18 -10.97
CA SER A 216 18.83 -17.48 -10.72
C SER A 216 18.62 -18.51 -9.60
N CYS A 217 19.64 -19.28 -9.24
CA CYS A 217 19.57 -20.31 -8.21
C CYS A 217 20.40 -19.92 -6.98
N ILE A 218 19.74 -19.69 -5.85
CA ILE A 218 20.38 -19.28 -4.60
C ILE A 218 20.30 -20.41 -3.58
N CYS A 219 21.47 -20.93 -3.22
CA CYS A 219 21.65 -22.07 -2.31
C CYS A 219 22.34 -21.68 -1.00
N ASP A 220 22.58 -20.41 -0.72
CA ASP A 220 23.24 -20.00 0.52
C ASP A 220 22.21 -19.92 1.66
N LEU A 221 22.47 -20.63 2.76
CA LEU A 221 21.55 -20.71 3.91
C LEU A 221 21.48 -19.39 4.68
N ASP A 222 22.62 -18.71 4.83
CA ASP A 222 22.69 -17.49 5.61
C ASP A 222 21.96 -16.37 4.85
N VAL A 223 22.13 -16.33 3.53
CA VAL A 223 21.38 -15.45 2.62
C VAL A 223 19.88 -15.71 2.69
N LEU A 224 19.45 -16.98 2.59
CA LEU A 224 18.02 -17.33 2.64
C LEU A 224 17.40 -17.04 4.01
N ALA A 225 18.14 -17.22 5.11
CA ALA A 225 17.67 -16.87 6.44
C ALA A 225 17.48 -15.36 6.60
N LEU A 226 18.43 -14.55 6.13
CA LEU A 226 18.33 -13.08 6.13
C LEU A 226 17.15 -12.59 5.28
N VAL A 227 16.96 -13.17 4.09
CA VAL A 227 15.82 -12.84 3.22
C VAL A 227 14.49 -13.24 3.87
N ALA A 228 14.43 -14.39 4.55
CA ALA A 228 13.24 -14.81 5.28
C ALA A 228 12.89 -13.86 6.44
N GLU A 229 13.90 -13.37 7.17
CA GLU A 229 13.72 -12.42 8.26
C GLU A 229 13.27 -11.04 7.76
N ALA A 230 13.90 -10.54 6.69
CA ALA A 230 13.55 -9.27 6.06
C ALA A 230 12.12 -9.31 5.51
N THR A 231 11.77 -10.34 4.74
CA THR A 231 10.42 -10.51 4.20
C THR A 231 9.37 -10.67 5.31
N ARG A 232 9.69 -11.34 6.42
CA ARG A 232 8.81 -11.41 7.60
C ARG A 232 8.56 -10.03 8.21
N THR A 233 9.61 -9.23 8.39
CA THR A 233 9.48 -7.85 8.90
C THR A 233 8.65 -7.00 7.95
N GLY A 234 8.82 -7.19 6.64
CA GLY A 234 7.93 -6.60 5.62
C GLY A 234 6.47 -7.03 5.80
N LEU A 235 6.20 -8.31 6.03
CA LEU A 235 4.85 -8.83 6.28
C LEU A 235 4.21 -8.20 7.52
N ASP A 236 4.98 -8.06 8.60
CA ASP A 236 4.51 -7.47 9.86
C ASP A 236 4.14 -5.98 9.70
N ALA A 237 4.67 -5.29 8.67
CA ALA A 237 4.32 -3.92 8.34
C ALA A 237 3.02 -3.77 7.52
N ILE A 238 2.56 -4.83 6.84
CA ILE A 238 1.38 -4.79 5.97
C ILE A 238 0.11 -4.33 6.70
N PRO A 239 -0.23 -4.84 7.91
CA PRO A 239 -1.42 -4.38 8.62
C PRO A 239 -1.39 -2.87 8.89
N GLY A 240 -0.25 -2.33 9.30
CA GLY A 240 -0.08 -0.88 9.55
C GLY A 240 -0.27 -0.05 8.28
N MET A 241 0.29 -0.51 7.16
CA MET A 241 0.09 0.09 5.84
C MET A 241 -1.40 0.10 5.44
N LEU A 242 -2.08 -1.03 5.58
CA LEU A 242 -3.51 -1.18 5.23
C LEU A 242 -4.42 -0.35 6.14
N VAL A 243 -4.10 -0.26 7.43
CA VAL A 243 -4.83 0.60 8.37
C VAL A 243 -4.68 2.06 7.96
N GLY A 244 -3.45 2.54 7.69
CA GLY A 244 -3.23 3.93 7.30
C GLY A 244 -4.03 4.34 6.05
N ILE A 245 -3.99 3.52 4.99
CA ILE A 245 -4.73 3.80 3.75
C ILE A 245 -6.25 3.69 3.95
N TRP A 246 -6.72 2.78 4.80
CA TRP A 246 -8.13 2.66 5.14
C TRP A 246 -8.63 3.90 5.89
N PHE A 247 -7.85 4.43 6.83
CA PHE A 247 -8.16 5.70 7.51
C PHE A 247 -8.27 6.85 6.50
N MET A 248 -7.33 6.96 5.56
CA MET A 248 -7.41 7.96 4.49
C MET A 248 -8.71 7.81 3.70
N TYR A 249 -9.02 6.61 3.24
CA TYR A 249 -10.21 6.34 2.43
C TYR A 249 -11.53 6.67 3.18
N ILE A 250 -11.75 6.09 4.37
CA ILE A 250 -13.00 6.24 5.10
C ILE A 250 -13.22 7.68 5.56
N PHE A 251 -12.22 8.29 6.19
CA PHE A 251 -12.38 9.66 6.68
C PHE A 251 -12.42 10.65 5.51
N GLY A 252 -11.71 10.37 4.42
CA GLY A 252 -11.78 11.16 3.19
C GLY A 252 -13.17 11.17 2.56
N ASP A 253 -13.85 10.02 2.51
CA ASP A 253 -15.21 9.93 1.99
C ASP A 253 -16.24 10.55 2.94
N PHE A 254 -16.07 10.35 4.24
CA PHE A 254 -16.94 10.98 5.24
C PHE A 254 -16.83 12.50 5.19
N PHE A 255 -15.60 13.02 5.06
CA PHE A 255 -15.34 14.45 4.93
C PHE A 255 -15.96 15.03 3.66
N LYS A 256 -15.82 14.35 2.52
CA LYS A 256 -16.49 14.71 1.27
C LYS A 256 -18.01 14.76 1.44
N THR A 257 -18.59 13.75 2.09
CA THR A 257 -20.04 13.67 2.31
C THR A 257 -20.53 14.83 3.18
N SER A 258 -19.79 15.17 4.24
CA SER A 258 -20.08 16.33 5.09
C SER A 258 -20.11 17.63 4.28
N LEU A 259 -19.13 17.85 3.40
CA LEU A 259 -19.08 19.06 2.56
C LEU A 259 -20.19 19.08 1.50
N ALA A 260 -20.58 17.93 0.96
CA ALA A 260 -21.70 17.82 0.03
C ALA A 260 -23.04 18.17 0.71
N CYS A 261 -23.26 17.72 1.95
CA CYS A 261 -24.42 18.12 2.75
C CYS A 261 -24.44 19.64 3.00
N ASP A 262 -23.29 20.23 3.33
CA ASP A 262 -23.17 21.68 3.51
C ASP A 262 -23.48 22.47 2.22
N PHE A 263 -23.09 21.92 1.06
CA PHE A 263 -23.40 22.51 -0.25
C PHE A 263 -24.89 22.46 -0.59
N ILE A 264 -25.57 21.33 -0.30
CA ILE A 264 -27.02 21.19 -0.53
C ILE A 264 -27.78 22.17 0.37
N ASN A 265 -27.39 22.27 1.65
CA ASN A 265 -27.99 23.23 2.58
C ASN A 265 -27.80 24.67 2.10
N ALA A 266 -26.57 25.03 1.69
CA ALA A 266 -26.28 26.35 1.10
C ALA A 266 -27.11 26.64 -0.16
N SER A 267 -27.44 25.59 -0.93
CA SER A 267 -28.25 25.73 -2.13
C SER A 267 -29.71 26.00 -1.81
N ARG A 268 -30.26 25.26 -0.84
CA ARG A 268 -31.62 25.41 -0.37
C ARG A 268 -31.88 26.77 0.28
N ASP A 269 -30.95 27.26 1.10
CA ASP A 269 -31.08 28.56 1.79
C ASP A 269 -31.23 29.70 0.78
N ALA A 270 -30.45 29.66 -0.30
CA ALA A 270 -30.52 30.66 -1.37
C ALA A 270 -31.79 30.60 -2.22
N GLU A 271 -32.41 29.44 -2.34
CA GLU A 271 -33.70 29.28 -3.03
C GLU A 271 -34.88 29.71 -2.16
N GLY A 272 -34.84 29.38 -0.86
CA GLY A 272 -35.87 29.78 0.11
C GLY A 272 -36.03 31.29 0.19
N ASP A 273 -34.91 32.02 0.21
CA ASP A 273 -34.90 33.47 0.32
C ASP A 273 -35.50 34.17 -0.93
N ARG A 274 -35.23 33.63 -2.14
CA ARG A 274 -35.86 34.12 -3.38
C ARG A 274 -37.39 33.99 -3.37
N ARG A 275 -37.93 32.94 -2.74
CA ARG A 275 -39.39 32.76 -2.64
C ARG A 275 -40.03 33.70 -1.62
N GLY A 276 -39.29 34.09 -0.57
CA GLY A 276 -39.72 35.08 0.42
C GLY A 276 -39.86 36.47 -0.18
N TYR A 277 -38.89 36.90 -0.98
CA TYR A 277 -38.91 38.21 -1.64
C TYR A 277 -40.07 38.40 -2.63
N ASN A 278 -40.48 37.36 -3.34
CA ASN A 278 -41.61 37.44 -4.29
C ASN A 278 -42.99 37.53 -3.62
N LYS A 279 -43.10 37.36 -2.29
CA LYS A 279 -44.39 37.44 -1.58
C LYS A 279 -44.71 38.83 -1.00
N ILE A 280 -43.77 39.77 -0.99
CA ILE A 280 -43.94 41.09 -0.34
C ILE A 280 -44.26 42.19 -1.38
N VAL A 281 -44.35 41.86 -2.67
CA VAL A 281 -44.73 42.79 -3.73
C VAL A 281 -46.18 42.53 -4.16
N VAL A 282 -47.13 42.83 -3.30
CA VAL A 282 -48.55 43.06 -3.64
C VAL A 282 -49.08 44.20 -2.78
#